data_AF-A0A165EIS2-F1
#
_entry.id   AF-A0A165EIS2-F1
#
_cell.length_a   1.000
_cell.length_b   1.000
_cell.length_c   1.000
_cell.angle_alpha   90.00
_cell.angle_beta   90.00
_cell.angle_gamma   90.00
#
_symmetry.space_group_name_H-M   'P 1'
#
loop_
_entity.id
_entity.type
_entity.pdbx_description
1 polymer ?
#
loop_
_entity_poly.entity_id
_entity_poly.type
_entity_poly.pdbx_seq_one_letter_code
_entity_poly.pdbx_strand_id
1 'polypeptide(L)'
;MKNHGETRRFLDEVGYLLEGLESPLLGVQRTSAIELLEKMCDGDDGTEFVRKARSADFLTRAWGVFSDMADAARDPILLLCMGVFCAIVSREPRDLLPLTETTLFGDMVTTLLSVRREQDLLRLAKTRLPLDVSKRLGLKRNEVPLLESVGTIVYQRSNLFSSAFPVTSNKVASSILAALPKQFLQPEWLRMLVDSAEREMNQVSAYLSAHLDDDFMDVDDDADPLPDIEHLQSCLRVLDSGLLGDDAADCEALLAASPRLFAGHFVHLCMACQLLLADGVEPAIADDAIDTTLRVLINLTNGSSQWCDALLGVPTCMALLARLIVSSHHGRKSFVSRSQGGDEDAADPLDRLCLALGLLTNLVQESSRTVDDWLATDIAWTCKSEARCLRDCGCKNRQTALHAVIRVYTEQSVKTEDDNENAEALFLLGHLAVLLALFAHKAPRAAAIVRADAPIGPLLTTCRDWVATFELSRRRLAATHTTSAEDAQRGIIAVKRAVDALAASV
;
A
#
# COMPACT_ATOMS: atom_id res chain seq x y z
N MET A 1 41.44 -24.10 1.12
CA MET A 1 42.53 -23.16 0.74
C MET A 1 42.06 -22.01 -0.17
N LYS A 2 41.19 -22.21 -1.18
CA LYS A 2 40.66 -21.10 -2.01
C LYS A 2 39.93 -20.00 -1.22
N ASN A 3 39.11 -20.37 -0.24
CA ASN A 3 38.29 -19.41 0.52
C ASN A 3 39.10 -18.39 1.34
N HIS A 4 40.30 -18.72 1.84
CA HIS A 4 41.08 -17.78 2.65
C HIS A 4 41.65 -16.61 1.84
N GLY A 5 42.00 -16.85 0.56
CA GLY A 5 42.48 -15.79 -0.32
C GLY A 5 41.37 -14.82 -0.73
N GLU A 6 40.17 -15.35 -0.98
CA GLU A 6 38.98 -14.56 -1.31
C GLU A 6 38.52 -13.68 -0.14
N THR A 7 38.49 -14.22 1.09
CA THR A 7 38.16 -13.43 2.28
C THR A 7 39.17 -12.29 2.50
N ARG A 8 40.47 -12.55 2.36
CA ARG A 8 41.49 -11.50 2.51
C ARG A 8 41.33 -10.42 1.46
N ARG A 9 41.13 -10.79 0.19
CA ARG A 9 40.91 -9.83 -0.90
C ARG A 9 39.67 -8.95 -0.65
N PHE A 10 38.59 -9.54 -0.16
CA PHE A 10 37.39 -8.80 0.22
C PHE A 10 37.65 -7.82 1.37
N LEU A 11 38.40 -8.23 2.40
CA LEU A 11 38.75 -7.35 3.52
C LEU A 11 39.68 -6.20 3.08
N ASP A 12 40.64 -6.46 2.19
CA ASP A 12 41.51 -5.43 1.62
C ASP A 12 40.69 -4.41 0.79
N GLU A 13 39.73 -4.89 -0.01
CA GLU A 13 38.81 -4.05 -0.80
C GLU A 13 37.90 -3.19 0.09
N VAL A 14 37.30 -3.78 1.13
CA VAL A 14 36.49 -3.07 2.11
C VAL A 14 37.32 -2.05 2.91
N GLY A 15 38.56 -2.38 3.25
CA GLY A 15 39.49 -1.47 3.90
C GLY A 15 39.76 -0.23 3.05
N TYR A 16 40.00 -0.42 1.75
CA TYR A 16 40.18 0.69 0.80
C TYR A 16 38.95 1.61 0.73
N LEU A 17 37.74 1.05 0.70
CA LEU A 17 36.50 1.83 0.70
C LEU A 17 36.35 2.66 1.98
N LEU A 18 36.66 2.09 3.15
CA LEU A 18 36.61 2.82 4.43
C LEU A 18 37.63 3.96 4.47
N GLU A 19 38.88 3.73 4.05
CA GLU A 19 39.91 4.78 3.99
C GLU A 19 39.48 5.95 3.08
N GLY A 20 38.81 5.65 1.97
CA GLY A 20 38.25 6.65 1.06
C GLY A 20 37.11 7.46 1.68
N LEU A 21 36.22 6.81 2.45
CA LEU A 21 35.15 7.47 3.20
C LEU A 21 35.69 8.34 4.36
N GLU A 22 36.73 7.88 5.06
CA GLU A 22 37.40 8.62 6.14
C GLU A 22 38.28 9.77 5.62
N SER A 23 38.42 9.93 4.29
CA SER A 23 39.23 10.99 3.70
C SER A 23 38.76 12.38 4.12
N PRO A 24 39.67 13.33 4.44
CA PRO A 24 39.29 14.71 4.73
C PRO A 24 38.81 15.49 3.49
N LEU A 25 38.95 14.91 2.30
CA LEU A 25 38.57 15.54 1.03
C LEU A 25 37.18 15.07 0.60
N LEU A 26 36.19 15.96 0.66
CA LEU A 26 34.80 15.67 0.28
C LEU A 26 34.63 15.00 -1.10
N GLY A 27 35.46 15.36 -2.07
CA GLY A 27 35.44 14.72 -3.39
C GLY A 27 35.81 13.23 -3.37
N VAL A 28 36.76 12.85 -2.50
CA VAL A 28 37.18 11.45 -2.30
C VAL A 28 36.08 10.70 -1.54
N GLN A 29 35.48 11.31 -0.52
CA GLN A 29 34.37 10.71 0.23
C GLN A 29 33.17 10.40 -0.69
N ARG A 30 32.75 11.37 -1.51
CA ARG A 30 31.66 11.17 -2.48
C ARG A 30 31.95 10.05 -3.45
N THR A 31 33.16 10.01 -4.02
CA THR A 31 33.56 8.98 -4.99
C THR A 31 33.59 7.60 -4.33
N SER A 32 34.13 7.50 -3.11
CA SER A 32 34.21 6.24 -2.36
C SER A 32 32.82 5.73 -1.92
N ALA A 33 31.91 6.64 -1.57
CA ALA A 33 30.53 6.30 -1.26
C ALA A 33 29.80 5.76 -2.50
N ILE A 34 29.99 6.37 -3.67
CA ILE A 34 29.42 5.89 -4.93
C ILE A 34 30.02 4.52 -5.28
N GLU A 35 31.34 4.34 -5.18
CA GLU A 35 31.99 3.05 -5.43
C GLU A 35 31.47 1.96 -4.48
N LEU A 36 31.27 2.27 -3.20
CA LEU A 36 30.63 1.37 -2.25
C LEU A 36 29.23 0.94 -2.72
N LEU A 37 28.40 1.88 -3.18
CA LEU A 37 27.07 1.54 -3.70
C LEU A 37 27.15 0.68 -4.96
N GLU A 38 28.07 0.97 -5.88
CA GLU A 38 28.30 0.13 -7.05
C GLU A 38 28.62 -1.30 -6.66
N LYS A 39 29.52 -1.48 -5.68
CA LYS A 39 29.92 -2.79 -5.15
C LYS A 39 28.76 -3.51 -4.48
N MET A 40 27.94 -2.80 -3.71
CA MET A 40 26.76 -3.38 -3.07
C MET A 40 25.72 -3.86 -4.09
N CYS A 41 25.72 -3.30 -5.30
CA CYS A 41 24.87 -3.73 -6.41
C CYS A 41 25.56 -4.69 -7.40
N ASP A 42 26.80 -5.14 -7.12
CA ASP A 42 27.50 -6.07 -8.02
C ASP A 42 26.97 -7.51 -7.91
N GLY A 43 26.86 -8.17 -9.07
CA GLY A 43 26.44 -9.57 -9.24
C GLY A 43 25.04 -9.71 -9.85
N ASP A 44 24.73 -10.90 -10.39
CA ASP A 44 23.47 -11.16 -11.10
C ASP A 44 22.23 -10.93 -10.20
N ASP A 45 22.35 -11.24 -8.90
CA ASP A 45 21.30 -10.99 -7.90
C ASP A 45 21.54 -9.72 -7.06
N GLY A 46 22.64 -8.98 -7.28
CA GLY A 46 22.99 -7.76 -6.54
C GLY A 46 23.11 -7.93 -5.00
N THR A 47 23.39 -9.13 -4.50
CA THR A 47 23.44 -9.43 -3.06
C THR A 47 24.75 -10.05 -2.57
N GLU A 48 25.65 -10.48 -3.46
CA GLU A 48 26.84 -11.25 -3.03
C GLU A 48 27.77 -10.41 -2.15
N PHE A 49 28.05 -9.17 -2.57
CA PHE A 49 28.86 -8.23 -1.79
C PHE A 49 28.21 -7.93 -0.45
N VAL A 50 26.92 -7.61 -0.42
CA VAL A 50 26.15 -7.30 0.81
C VAL A 50 26.19 -8.47 1.79
N ARG A 51 26.06 -9.71 1.30
CA ARG A 51 26.16 -10.91 2.13
C ARG A 51 27.55 -11.09 2.75
N LYS A 52 28.61 -10.83 1.98
CA LYS A 52 30.00 -10.85 2.51
C LYS A 52 30.23 -9.72 3.50
N ALA A 53 29.75 -8.51 3.19
CA ALA A 53 29.79 -7.32 4.04
C ALA A 53 29.13 -7.58 5.40
N ARG A 54 27.93 -8.18 5.40
CA ARG A 54 27.23 -8.60 6.61
C ARG A 54 28.07 -9.55 7.46
N SER A 55 28.65 -10.58 6.84
CA SER A 55 29.48 -11.56 7.57
C SER A 55 30.75 -10.98 8.20
N ALA A 56 31.20 -9.82 7.71
CA ALA A 56 32.38 -9.11 8.19
C ALA A 56 32.04 -7.88 9.07
N ASP A 57 30.77 -7.69 9.43
CA ASP A 57 30.26 -6.49 10.14
C ASP A 57 30.64 -5.17 9.45
N PHE A 58 30.79 -5.20 8.13
CA PHE A 58 31.20 -4.03 7.35
C PHE A 58 30.09 -2.98 7.28
N LEU A 59 28.82 -3.39 7.20
CA LEU A 59 27.69 -2.47 7.02
C LEU A 59 27.59 -1.48 8.20
N THR A 60 27.66 -1.99 9.43
CA THR A 60 27.67 -1.17 10.66
C THR A 60 28.87 -0.24 10.71
N ARG A 61 30.06 -0.74 10.34
CA ARG A 61 31.29 0.06 10.31
C ARG A 61 31.25 1.19 9.28
N ALA A 62 30.78 0.90 8.07
CA ALA A 62 30.60 1.91 7.02
C ALA A 62 29.61 3.00 7.47
N TRP A 63 28.51 2.60 8.12
CA TRP A 63 27.56 3.54 8.72
C TRP A 63 28.17 4.39 9.85
N GLY A 64 29.03 3.79 10.67
CA GLY A 64 29.83 4.51 11.67
C GLY A 64 30.69 5.59 11.04
N VAL A 65 31.39 5.27 9.94
CA VAL A 65 32.19 6.26 9.20
C VAL A 65 31.33 7.38 8.64
N PHE A 66 30.14 7.08 8.07
CA PHE A 66 29.19 8.15 7.68
C PHE A 66 28.77 9.01 8.88
N SER A 67 28.54 8.40 10.04
CA SER A 67 28.13 9.08 11.29
C SER A 67 29.20 10.02 11.83
N ASP A 68 30.47 9.70 11.62
CA ASP A 68 31.60 10.53 12.06
C ASP A 68 31.87 11.73 11.13
N MET A 69 31.27 11.76 9.93
CA MET A 69 31.38 12.89 9.01
C MET A 69 30.47 14.04 9.44
N ALA A 70 31.06 15.08 10.05
CA ALA A 70 30.35 16.22 10.63
C ALA A 70 29.35 16.96 9.71
N ASP A 71 29.43 16.80 8.38
CA ASP A 71 28.54 17.42 7.40
C ASP A 71 27.92 16.43 6.39
N ALA A 72 27.98 15.10 6.62
CA ALA A 72 27.50 14.12 5.64
C ALA A 72 26.01 14.31 5.27
N ALA A 73 25.15 14.60 6.24
CA ALA A 73 23.72 14.87 5.98
C ALA A 73 23.46 16.23 5.28
N ARG A 74 24.44 17.13 5.25
CA ARG A 74 24.33 18.44 4.58
C ARG A 74 24.81 18.40 3.14
N ASP A 75 25.67 17.45 2.81
CA ASP A 75 26.10 17.24 1.45
C ASP A 75 25.03 16.48 0.65
N PRO A 76 24.46 17.05 -0.42
CA PRO A 76 23.35 16.41 -1.12
C PRO A 76 23.75 15.08 -1.76
N ILE A 77 24.98 14.92 -2.24
CA ILE A 77 25.42 13.66 -2.87
C ILE A 77 25.63 12.59 -1.79
N LEU A 78 26.34 12.89 -0.70
CA LEU A 78 26.52 11.93 0.38
C LEU A 78 25.19 11.55 1.04
N LEU A 79 24.29 12.50 1.27
CA LEU A 79 22.94 12.24 1.79
C LEU A 79 22.20 11.22 0.93
N LEU A 80 22.23 11.39 -0.40
CA LEU A 80 21.63 10.42 -1.32
C LEU A 80 22.34 9.08 -1.27
N CYS A 81 23.68 9.07 -1.22
CA CYS A 81 24.43 7.82 -1.12
C CYS A 81 24.08 7.05 0.15
N MET A 82 23.94 7.74 1.28
CA MET A 82 23.52 7.16 2.55
C MET A 82 22.09 6.63 2.51
N GLY A 83 21.17 7.39 1.90
CA GLY A 83 19.79 6.94 1.70
C GLY A 83 19.74 5.66 0.87
N VAL A 84 20.46 5.62 -0.26
CA VAL A 84 20.53 4.43 -1.12
C VAL A 84 21.22 3.28 -0.40
N PHE A 85 22.29 3.54 0.36
CA PHE A 85 22.95 2.54 1.20
C PHE A 85 21.95 1.89 2.17
N CYS A 86 21.22 2.70 2.94
CA CYS A 86 20.20 2.23 3.87
C CYS A 86 19.07 1.49 3.17
N ALA A 87 18.65 1.90 1.98
CA ALA A 87 17.63 1.19 1.19
C ALA A 87 18.12 -0.18 0.66
N ILE A 88 19.42 -0.32 0.34
CA ILE A 88 19.99 -1.64 0.00
C ILE A 88 20.06 -2.52 1.25
N VAL A 89 20.49 -1.97 2.38
CA VAL A 89 20.54 -2.69 3.67
C VAL A 89 19.14 -3.09 4.14
N SER A 90 18.12 -2.25 3.89
CA SER A 90 16.74 -2.49 4.31
C SER A 90 16.05 -3.68 3.63
N ARG A 91 16.66 -4.25 2.59
CA ARG A 91 16.23 -5.55 2.03
C ARG A 91 16.20 -6.65 3.09
N GLU A 92 17.05 -6.53 4.10
CA GLU A 92 17.07 -7.41 5.25
C GLU A 92 16.87 -6.60 6.54
N PRO A 93 15.63 -6.49 7.04
CA PRO A 93 15.27 -5.61 8.16
C PRO A 93 16.17 -5.70 9.38
N ARG A 94 16.74 -6.88 9.65
CA ARG A 94 17.64 -7.13 10.79
C ARG A 94 18.96 -6.36 10.68
N ASP A 95 19.46 -6.17 9.46
CA ASP A 95 20.70 -5.43 9.22
C ASP A 95 20.50 -3.92 9.36
N LEU A 96 19.27 -3.43 9.21
CA LEU A 96 18.95 -2.02 9.29
C LEU A 96 18.91 -1.51 10.75
N LEU A 97 18.53 -2.38 11.70
CA LEU A 97 18.33 -2.00 13.11
C LEU A 97 19.53 -1.29 13.75
N PRO A 98 20.79 -1.78 13.63
CA PRO A 98 21.93 -1.11 14.24
C PRO A 98 22.17 0.31 13.70
N LEU A 99 21.72 0.60 12.47
CA LEU A 99 21.91 1.92 11.86
C LEU A 99 20.97 2.96 12.47
N THR A 100 19.80 2.53 12.97
CA THR A 100 18.78 3.41 13.56
C THR A 100 19.17 4.03 14.89
N GLU A 101 20.22 3.51 15.54
CA GLU A 101 20.67 3.97 16.86
C GLU A 101 21.42 5.33 16.79
N THR A 102 21.82 5.76 15.59
CA THR A 102 22.54 7.03 15.40
C THR A 102 21.59 8.19 15.09
N THR A 103 21.91 9.40 15.56
CA THR A 103 21.13 10.61 15.20
C THR A 103 21.19 10.89 13.70
N LEU A 104 22.28 10.50 13.04
CA LEU A 104 22.46 10.65 11.60
C LEU A 104 21.35 9.93 10.81
N PHE A 105 20.88 8.77 11.28
CA PHE A 105 19.79 8.05 10.62
C PHE A 105 18.51 8.89 10.59
N GLY A 106 18.15 9.46 11.75
CA GLY A 106 16.98 10.32 11.87
C GLY A 106 17.10 11.59 11.02
N ASP A 107 18.25 12.25 11.05
CA ASP A 107 18.51 13.46 10.26
C ASP A 107 18.43 13.17 8.75
N MET A 108 18.99 12.05 8.32
CA MET A 108 18.94 11.59 6.93
C MET A 108 17.49 11.34 6.49
N VAL A 109 16.74 10.51 7.23
CA VAL A 109 15.35 10.17 6.90
C VAL A 109 14.47 11.42 6.85
N THR A 110 14.57 12.29 7.87
CA THR A 110 13.80 13.54 7.93
C THR A 110 14.14 14.47 6.76
N THR A 111 15.43 14.59 6.42
CA THR A 111 15.86 15.43 5.29
C THR A 111 15.33 14.87 3.97
N LEU A 112 15.45 13.57 3.74
CA LEU A 112 14.97 12.91 2.52
C LEU A 112 13.45 13.04 2.37
N LEU A 113 12.66 12.83 3.44
CA LEU A 113 11.20 13.01 3.43
C LEU A 113 10.77 14.47 3.26
N SER A 114 11.62 15.44 3.62
CA SER A 114 11.31 16.86 3.47
C SER A 114 11.45 17.36 2.03
N VAL A 115 12.15 16.60 1.16
CA VAL A 115 12.44 17.02 -0.21
C VAL A 115 11.13 17.18 -1.00
N ARG A 116 11.06 18.29 -1.75
CA ARG A 116 9.95 18.55 -2.69
C ARG A 116 10.28 18.02 -4.07
N ARG A 117 9.26 17.66 -4.84
CA ARG A 117 9.37 17.05 -6.18
C ARG A 117 10.24 17.87 -7.14
N GLU A 118 10.20 19.21 -7.05
CA GLU A 118 10.99 20.12 -7.91
C GLU A 118 12.45 20.26 -7.47
N GLN A 119 12.76 19.86 -6.24
CA GLN A 119 14.09 19.91 -5.63
C GLN A 119 14.74 18.52 -5.54
N ASP A 120 14.04 17.49 -6.00
CA ASP A 120 14.47 16.10 -5.86
C ASP A 120 15.58 15.75 -6.85
N LEU A 121 16.79 15.60 -6.31
CA LEU A 121 17.97 15.31 -7.11
C LEU A 121 17.97 13.90 -7.70
N LEU A 122 17.40 12.89 -7.03
CA LEU A 122 17.32 11.52 -7.56
C LEU A 122 16.34 11.43 -8.73
N ARG A 123 15.22 12.15 -8.63
CA ARG A 123 14.26 12.26 -9.72
C ARG A 123 14.89 12.88 -10.95
N LEU A 124 15.65 13.96 -10.76
CA LEU A 124 16.32 14.66 -11.84
C LEU A 124 17.52 13.89 -12.40
N ALA A 125 18.15 13.02 -11.62
CA ALA A 125 19.31 12.23 -12.06
C ALA A 125 19.01 11.26 -13.22
N LYS A 126 17.74 10.87 -13.43
CA LYS A 126 17.33 10.05 -14.58
C LYS A 126 17.48 10.80 -15.91
N THR A 127 17.24 12.10 -15.86
CA THR A 127 17.33 13.00 -17.01
C THR A 127 18.69 13.71 -16.99
N ARG A 128 19.34 13.89 -18.14
CA ARG A 128 20.56 14.72 -18.16
C ARG A 128 20.20 16.13 -17.69
N LEU A 129 20.64 16.49 -16.48
CA LEU A 129 20.30 17.76 -15.83
C LEU A 129 20.86 18.93 -16.64
N PRO A 130 20.00 19.86 -17.12
CA PRO A 130 20.47 21.10 -17.71
C PRO A 130 21.29 21.91 -16.68
N LEU A 131 22.35 22.59 -17.15
CA LEU A 131 23.27 23.33 -16.29
C LEU A 131 22.61 24.49 -15.52
N ASP A 132 21.52 25.05 -16.03
CA ASP A 132 20.74 26.09 -15.36
C ASP A 132 19.90 25.52 -14.22
N VAL A 133 19.34 24.31 -14.38
CA VAL A 133 18.61 23.59 -13.34
C VAL A 133 19.57 23.18 -12.22
N SER A 134 20.73 22.61 -12.56
CA SER A 134 21.71 22.18 -11.57
C SER A 134 22.19 23.34 -10.70
N LYS A 135 22.42 24.53 -11.28
CA LYS A 135 22.80 25.74 -10.53
C LYS A 135 21.70 26.22 -9.59
N ARG A 136 20.43 26.15 -10.01
CA ARG A 136 19.28 26.53 -9.16
C ARG A 136 19.15 25.62 -7.94
N LEU A 137 19.57 24.36 -8.08
CA LEU A 137 19.59 23.36 -7.00
C LEU A 137 20.88 23.40 -6.17
N GLY A 138 21.76 24.38 -6.40
CA GLY A 138 23.00 24.55 -5.65
C GLY A 138 24.12 23.58 -6.04
N LEU A 139 23.96 22.79 -7.10
CA LEU A 139 24.98 21.86 -7.56
C LEU A 139 26.06 22.57 -8.37
N LYS A 140 27.31 22.26 -8.05
CA LYS A 140 28.48 22.66 -8.84
C LYS A 140 28.57 21.80 -10.11
N ARG A 141 29.24 22.33 -11.13
CA ARG A 141 29.39 21.62 -12.42
C ARG A 141 30.08 20.26 -12.29
N ASN A 142 31.01 20.11 -11.35
CA ASN A 142 31.71 18.85 -11.08
C ASN A 142 30.90 17.87 -10.24
N GLU A 143 29.73 18.25 -9.72
CA GLU A 143 28.84 17.41 -8.92
C GLU A 143 27.78 16.71 -9.77
N VAL A 144 27.44 17.30 -10.93
CA VAL A 144 26.47 16.72 -11.86
C VAL A 144 26.86 15.28 -12.29
N PRO A 145 28.11 14.99 -12.70
CA PRO A 145 28.48 13.62 -13.08
C PRO A 145 28.38 12.62 -11.91
N LEU A 146 28.64 13.07 -10.68
CA LEU A 146 28.52 12.23 -9.49
C LEU A 146 27.06 11.88 -9.21
N LEU A 147 26.15 12.86 -9.36
CA LEU A 147 24.72 12.64 -9.24
C LEU A 147 24.19 11.70 -10.34
N GLU A 148 24.67 11.86 -11.58
CA GLU A 148 24.36 10.94 -12.68
C GLU A 148 24.84 9.50 -12.38
N SER A 149 26.00 9.34 -11.73
CA SER A 149 26.46 8.03 -11.26
C SER A 149 25.53 7.43 -10.21
N VAL A 150 25.11 8.22 -9.20
CA VAL A 150 24.12 7.76 -8.19
C VAL A 150 22.81 7.37 -8.87
N GLY A 151 22.31 8.19 -9.79
CA GLY A 151 21.12 7.86 -10.58
C GLY A 151 21.27 6.56 -11.36
N THR A 152 22.41 6.36 -12.02
CA THR A 152 22.71 5.13 -12.77
C THR A 152 22.65 3.90 -11.85
N ILE A 153 23.24 3.97 -10.66
CA ILE A 153 23.19 2.88 -9.69
C ILE A 153 21.74 2.58 -9.30
N VAL A 154 20.98 3.60 -8.91
CA VAL A 154 19.60 3.45 -8.43
C VAL A 154 18.69 2.90 -9.53
N TYR A 155 18.69 3.50 -10.72
CA TYR A 155 17.77 3.15 -11.80
C TYR A 155 18.16 1.89 -12.58
N GLN A 156 19.44 1.51 -12.63
CA GLN A 156 19.91 0.45 -13.54
C GLN A 156 20.56 -0.75 -12.84
N ARG A 157 21.12 -0.58 -11.65
CA ARG A 157 21.92 -1.64 -10.99
C ARG A 157 21.30 -2.12 -9.69
N SER A 158 20.59 -1.24 -8.99
CA SER A 158 20.16 -1.52 -7.62
C SER A 158 19.04 -2.55 -7.54
N ASN A 159 18.13 -2.61 -8.53
CA ASN A 159 16.87 -3.35 -8.47
C ASN A 159 16.06 -3.04 -7.19
N LEU A 160 16.20 -1.84 -6.63
CA LEU A 160 15.47 -1.43 -5.43
C LEU A 160 14.02 -1.09 -5.74
N PHE A 161 13.77 -0.53 -6.92
CA PHE A 161 12.51 0.08 -7.29
C PHE A 161 12.12 -0.28 -8.71
N SER A 162 10.82 -0.24 -9.01
CA SER A 162 10.35 -0.37 -10.39
C SER A 162 10.88 0.76 -11.27
N SER A 163 11.22 0.42 -12.51
CA SER A 163 11.65 1.38 -13.53
C SER A 163 10.49 2.22 -14.12
N ALA A 164 9.24 1.79 -13.89
CA ALA A 164 8.04 2.47 -14.40
C ALA A 164 7.77 3.79 -13.69
N PHE A 165 8.12 3.89 -12.41
CA PHE A 165 7.96 5.09 -11.60
C PHE A 165 9.28 5.86 -11.47
N PRO A 166 9.25 7.20 -11.33
CA PRO A 166 10.44 7.96 -10.96
C PRO A 166 10.94 7.51 -9.58
N VAL A 167 12.24 7.51 -9.38
CA VAL A 167 12.83 7.30 -8.04
C VAL A 167 13.07 8.64 -7.40
N THR A 168 12.53 8.82 -6.21
CA THR A 168 12.58 10.06 -5.42
C THR A 168 13.27 9.82 -4.09
N SER A 169 13.78 10.88 -3.46
CA SER A 169 14.30 10.86 -2.09
C SER A 169 13.23 10.38 -1.10
N ASN A 170 11.97 10.80 -1.31
CA ASN A 170 10.83 10.38 -0.51
C ASN A 170 10.60 8.87 -0.60
N LYS A 171 10.67 8.30 -1.81
CA LYS A 171 10.56 6.86 -2.05
C LYS A 171 11.62 6.06 -1.31
N VAL A 172 12.88 6.49 -1.43
CA VAL A 172 14.02 5.89 -0.70
C VAL A 172 13.79 5.92 0.80
N ALA A 173 13.41 7.08 1.36
CA ALA A 173 13.16 7.19 2.79
C ALA A 173 11.95 6.35 3.24
N SER A 174 10.85 6.36 2.49
CA SER A 174 9.66 5.57 2.82
C SER A 174 9.93 4.07 2.75
N SER A 175 10.75 3.58 1.81
CA SER A 175 11.07 2.16 1.71
C SER A 175 11.94 1.69 2.87
N ILE A 176 12.88 2.54 3.32
CA ILE A 176 13.67 2.27 4.53
C ILE A 176 12.75 2.17 5.75
N LEU A 177 11.84 3.14 5.93
CA LEU A 177 10.91 3.14 7.06
C LEU A 177 9.94 1.95 7.01
N ALA A 178 9.46 1.57 5.83
CA ALA A 178 8.57 0.42 5.66
C ALA A 178 9.23 -0.93 6.00
N ALA A 179 10.56 -1.01 5.95
CA ALA A 179 11.30 -2.19 6.35
C ALA A 179 11.56 -2.27 7.87
N LEU A 180 11.39 -1.17 8.60
CA LEU A 180 11.61 -1.15 10.05
C LEU A 180 10.45 -1.83 10.79
N PRO A 181 10.75 -2.65 11.82
CA PRO A 181 9.71 -3.06 12.76
C PRO A 181 9.11 -1.83 13.45
N LYS A 182 7.79 -1.80 13.60
CA LYS A 182 7.04 -0.64 14.10
C LYS A 182 7.56 -0.04 15.41
N GLN A 183 8.09 -0.88 16.31
CA GLN A 183 8.66 -0.46 17.59
C GLN A 183 9.89 0.47 17.48
N PHE A 184 10.51 0.55 16.29
CA PHE A 184 11.63 1.44 16.01
C PHE A 184 11.21 2.69 15.23
N LEU A 185 9.93 2.83 14.86
CA LEU A 185 9.43 4.01 14.17
C LEU A 185 9.22 5.14 15.18
N GLN A 186 9.90 6.26 14.96
CA GLN A 186 9.72 7.44 15.78
C GLN A 186 8.46 8.22 15.34
N PRO A 187 7.68 8.80 16.28
CA PRO A 187 6.48 9.57 15.95
C PRO A 187 6.73 10.73 14.99
N GLU A 188 7.92 11.36 15.07
CA GLU A 188 8.31 12.43 14.16
C GLU A 188 8.45 11.94 12.71
N TRP A 189 9.06 10.77 12.50
CA TRP A 189 9.18 10.20 11.16
C TRP A 189 7.83 9.80 10.59
N LEU A 190 6.92 9.29 11.43
CA LEU A 190 5.56 8.96 11.02
C LEU A 190 4.81 10.21 10.54
N ARG A 191 4.90 11.33 11.27
CA ARG A 191 4.31 12.61 10.85
C ARG A 191 4.89 13.08 9.51
N MET A 192 6.22 13.09 9.37
CA MET A 192 6.89 13.49 8.12
C MET A 192 6.52 12.59 6.94
N LEU A 193 6.34 11.29 7.19
CA LEU A 193 5.91 10.31 6.21
C LEU A 193 4.47 10.56 5.76
N VAL A 194 3.56 10.86 6.68
CA VAL A 194 2.16 11.25 6.37
C VAL A 194 2.13 12.55 5.55
N ASP A 195 2.90 13.58 5.97
CA ASP A 195 3.01 14.85 5.23
C ASP A 195 3.56 14.63 3.80
N SER A 196 4.47 13.67 3.63
CA SER A 196 5.00 13.28 2.32
C SER A 196 3.97 12.53 1.47
N ALA A 197 3.28 11.57 2.05
CA ALA A 197 2.22 10.82 1.39
C ALA A 197 1.07 11.74 0.95
N GLU A 198 0.67 12.71 1.77
CA GLU A 198 -0.36 13.69 1.42
C GLU A 198 0.03 14.51 0.18
N ARG A 199 1.29 14.96 0.09
CA ARG A 199 1.79 15.70 -1.10
C ARG A 199 1.70 14.85 -2.36
N GLU A 200 2.03 13.56 -2.29
CA GLU A 200 1.94 12.67 -3.45
C GLU A 200 0.50 12.27 -3.77
N MET A 201 -0.38 12.12 -2.78
CA MET A 201 -1.82 11.88 -2.98
C MET A 201 -2.53 13.07 -3.67
N ASN A 202 -2.05 14.29 -3.45
CA ASN A 202 -2.49 15.45 -4.22
C ASN A 202 -2.14 15.29 -5.72
N GLN A 203 -0.98 14.71 -6.04
CA GLN A 203 -0.60 14.39 -7.43
C GLN A 203 -1.48 13.29 -8.02
N VAL A 204 -1.84 12.27 -7.24
CA VAL A 204 -2.81 11.25 -7.65
C VAL A 204 -4.16 11.88 -8.02
N SER A 205 -4.63 12.85 -7.22
CA SER A 205 -5.88 13.55 -7.47
C SER A 205 -5.82 14.40 -8.74
N ALA A 206 -4.69 15.07 -8.99
CA ALA A 206 -4.44 15.82 -10.22
C ALA A 206 -4.39 14.87 -11.45
N TYR A 207 -3.67 13.75 -11.32
CA TYR A 207 -3.60 12.70 -12.33
C TYR A 207 -4.99 12.19 -12.71
N LEU A 208 -5.83 11.84 -11.73
CA LEU A 208 -7.20 11.40 -12.01
C LEU A 208 -8.05 12.47 -12.67
N SER A 209 -7.91 13.73 -12.26
CA SER A 209 -8.68 14.84 -12.85
C SER A 209 -8.35 14.97 -14.34
N ALA A 210 -7.07 14.90 -14.70
CA ALA A 210 -6.61 14.94 -16.09
C ALA A 210 -7.12 13.74 -16.94
N HIS A 211 -7.24 12.55 -16.34
CA HIS A 211 -7.65 11.33 -17.07
C HIS A 211 -9.16 11.11 -17.14
N LEU A 212 -9.92 11.73 -16.24
CA LEU A 212 -11.37 11.52 -16.13
C LEU A 212 -12.20 12.64 -16.77
N ASP A 213 -11.59 13.78 -17.09
CA ASP A 213 -12.27 14.87 -17.76
C ASP A 213 -12.16 14.66 -19.30
N ASP A 214 -13.29 14.34 -19.94
CA ASP A 214 -13.42 13.98 -21.37
C ASP A 214 -12.97 15.08 -22.36
N ASP A 215 -12.56 16.26 -21.88
CA ASP A 215 -12.25 17.45 -22.68
C ASP A 215 -10.76 17.57 -23.06
N PHE A 216 -9.92 16.62 -22.66
CA PHE A 216 -8.49 16.63 -23.00
C PHE A 216 -8.23 16.02 -24.39
N MET A 217 -8.37 16.86 -25.41
CA MET A 217 -7.70 16.70 -26.70
C MET A 217 -6.28 17.31 -26.57
N ASP A 218 -5.25 16.49 -26.83
CA ASP A 218 -3.83 16.86 -26.85
C ASP A 218 -3.20 17.24 -25.49
N VAL A 219 -3.13 16.31 -24.54
CA VAL A 219 -2.12 16.42 -23.47
C VAL A 219 -0.76 16.19 -24.13
N ASP A 220 0.10 17.20 -24.15
CA ASP A 220 1.48 17.10 -24.65
C ASP A 220 2.15 15.82 -24.13
N ASP A 221 2.89 15.09 -24.97
CA ASP A 221 3.66 13.88 -24.57
C ASP A 221 4.68 14.14 -23.44
N ASP A 222 4.92 15.40 -23.09
CA ASP A 222 5.69 15.84 -21.91
C ASP A 222 4.83 15.91 -20.61
N ALA A 223 3.61 15.34 -20.64
CA ALA A 223 2.60 15.38 -19.57
C ALA A 223 3.14 14.98 -18.20
N ASP A 224 2.56 15.61 -17.17
CA ASP A 224 2.93 15.47 -15.77
C ASP A 224 3.26 14.02 -15.38
N PRO A 225 4.44 13.78 -14.79
CA PRO A 225 4.90 12.43 -14.52
C PRO A 225 3.95 11.70 -13.58
N LEU A 226 3.76 10.42 -13.86
CA LEU A 226 2.97 9.48 -13.06
C LEU A 226 3.18 9.71 -11.55
N PRO A 227 2.11 9.58 -10.73
CA PRO A 227 2.26 9.58 -9.29
C PRO A 227 3.17 8.42 -8.86
N ASP A 228 3.98 8.64 -7.83
CA ASP A 228 4.89 7.64 -7.27
C ASP A 228 4.12 6.68 -6.37
N ILE A 229 3.44 5.71 -6.99
CA ILE A 229 2.60 4.72 -6.29
C ILE A 229 3.45 3.84 -5.36
N GLU A 230 4.71 3.59 -5.69
CA GLU A 230 5.60 2.77 -4.88
C GLU A 230 6.06 3.49 -3.60
N HIS A 231 6.26 4.82 -3.64
CA HIS A 231 6.37 5.65 -2.43
C HIS A 231 5.11 5.55 -1.57
N LEU A 232 3.93 5.74 -2.17
CA LEU A 232 2.66 5.65 -1.46
C LEU A 232 2.43 4.27 -0.84
N GLN A 233 2.78 3.19 -1.55
CA GLN A 233 2.69 1.83 -1.04
C GLN A 233 3.62 1.61 0.17
N SER A 234 4.84 2.15 0.14
CA SER A 234 5.74 2.11 1.29
C SER A 234 5.15 2.86 2.50
N CYS A 235 4.58 4.04 2.26
CA CYS A 235 3.88 4.82 3.29
C CYS A 235 2.68 4.05 3.87
N LEU A 236 1.86 3.44 3.01
CA LEU A 236 0.71 2.65 3.41
C LEU A 236 1.10 1.44 4.26
N ARG A 237 2.20 0.75 3.95
CA ARG A 237 2.69 -0.37 4.77
C ARG A 237 3.07 0.08 6.18
N VAL A 238 3.70 1.25 6.30
CA VAL A 238 3.99 1.86 7.60
C VAL A 238 2.69 2.15 8.36
N LEU A 239 1.72 2.80 7.71
CA LEU A 239 0.42 3.11 8.32
C LEU A 239 -0.37 1.86 8.73
N ASP A 240 -0.44 0.85 7.86
CA ASP A 240 -1.10 -0.43 8.14
C ASP A 240 -0.49 -1.10 9.39
N SER A 241 0.84 -1.13 9.48
CA SER A 241 1.53 -1.68 10.65
C SER A 241 1.30 -0.85 11.93
N GLY A 242 1.19 0.46 11.81
CA GLY A 242 0.99 1.41 12.91
C GLY A 242 -0.44 1.42 13.45
N LEU A 243 -1.43 1.18 12.59
CA LEU A 243 -2.84 1.05 12.98
C LEU A 243 -3.16 -0.28 13.68
N LEU A 244 -2.19 -1.19 13.78
CA LEU A 244 -2.33 -2.46 14.47
C LEU A 244 -1.64 -2.40 15.85
N GLY A 245 -2.39 -2.66 16.92
CA GLY A 245 -1.85 -2.82 18.30
C GLY A 245 -1.92 -1.55 19.15
N ASP A 246 -1.05 -1.45 20.16
CA ASP A 246 -1.15 -0.43 21.21
C ASP A 246 -0.90 1.01 20.72
N ASP A 247 -0.11 1.18 19.66
CA ASP A 247 0.23 2.50 19.08
C ASP A 247 -0.80 3.00 18.04
N ALA A 248 -1.89 2.26 17.82
CA ALA A 248 -2.90 2.59 16.82
C ALA A 248 -3.50 3.99 17.03
N ALA A 249 -3.65 4.42 18.29
CA ALA A 249 -4.21 5.72 18.63
C ALA A 249 -3.34 6.89 18.12
N ASP A 250 -2.01 6.77 18.16
CA ASP A 250 -1.11 7.83 17.70
C ASP A 250 -1.14 7.93 16.18
N CYS A 251 -1.13 6.79 15.48
CA CYS A 251 -1.24 6.74 14.02
C CYS A 251 -2.61 7.25 13.55
N GLU A 252 -3.69 6.82 14.20
CA GLU A 252 -5.04 7.31 13.92
C GLU A 252 -5.16 8.81 14.18
N ALA A 253 -4.60 9.33 15.28
CA ALA A 253 -4.65 10.75 15.62
C ALA A 253 -4.01 11.66 14.55
N LEU A 254 -2.90 11.21 13.94
CA LEU A 254 -2.26 11.93 12.84
C LEU A 254 -3.19 12.07 11.64
N LEU A 255 -3.88 11.00 11.27
CA LEU A 255 -4.81 10.99 10.12
C LEU A 255 -6.15 11.67 10.45
N ALA A 256 -6.61 11.56 11.70
CA ALA A 256 -7.86 12.11 12.19
C ALA A 256 -7.85 13.65 12.30
N ALA A 257 -6.71 14.30 12.08
CA ALA A 257 -6.65 15.75 11.88
C ALA A 257 -7.46 16.19 10.66
N SER A 258 -7.51 15.38 9.60
CA SER A 258 -8.19 15.67 8.33
C SER A 258 -8.84 14.43 7.69
N PRO A 259 -9.80 13.77 8.35
CA PRO A 259 -10.32 12.48 7.91
C PRO A 259 -10.99 12.52 6.54
N ARG A 260 -11.68 13.62 6.21
CA ARG A 260 -12.30 13.82 4.88
C ARG A 260 -11.27 13.92 3.76
N LEU A 261 -10.15 14.58 4.03
CA LEU A 261 -9.08 14.72 3.05
C LEU A 261 -8.46 13.36 2.74
N PHE A 262 -8.04 12.63 3.79
CA PHE A 262 -7.45 11.31 3.63
C PHE A 262 -8.43 10.27 3.07
N ALA A 263 -9.71 10.30 3.46
CA ALA A 263 -10.73 9.46 2.86
C ALA A 263 -10.83 9.67 1.34
N GLY A 264 -10.83 10.93 0.89
CA GLY A 264 -10.79 11.28 -0.54
C GLY A 264 -9.51 10.78 -1.20
N HIS A 265 -8.36 11.01 -0.59
CA HIS A 265 -7.07 10.56 -1.10
C HIS A 265 -6.96 9.04 -1.26
N PHE A 266 -7.42 8.26 -0.28
CA PHE A 266 -7.40 6.80 -0.35
C PHE A 266 -8.33 6.27 -1.45
N VAL A 267 -9.52 6.85 -1.62
CA VAL A 267 -10.43 6.51 -2.72
C VAL A 267 -9.80 6.84 -4.08
N HIS A 268 -9.17 8.01 -4.21
CA HIS A 268 -8.47 8.41 -5.42
C HIS A 268 -7.26 7.50 -5.72
N LEU A 269 -6.49 7.09 -4.70
CA LEU A 269 -5.40 6.16 -4.87
C LEU A 269 -5.88 4.82 -5.45
N CYS A 270 -6.93 4.23 -4.88
CA CYS A 270 -7.52 3.01 -5.42
C CYS A 270 -8.00 3.17 -6.86
N MET A 271 -8.61 4.32 -7.21
CA MET A 271 -9.04 4.61 -8.58
C MET A 271 -7.86 4.76 -9.55
N ALA A 272 -6.78 5.42 -9.14
CA ALA A 272 -5.58 5.57 -9.96
C ALA A 272 -4.90 4.23 -10.19
N CYS A 273 -4.79 3.38 -9.17
CA CYS A 273 -4.31 2.01 -9.32
C CYS A 273 -5.20 1.17 -10.26
N GLN A 274 -6.53 1.37 -10.25
CA GLN A 274 -7.41 0.72 -11.23
C GLN A 274 -7.11 1.14 -12.68
N LEU A 275 -6.73 2.40 -12.93
CA LEU A 275 -6.26 2.83 -14.25
C LEU A 275 -4.96 2.14 -14.62
N LEU A 276 -3.97 2.15 -13.73
CA LEU A 276 -2.67 1.52 -13.98
C LEU A 276 -2.80 0.03 -14.27
N LEU A 277 -3.69 -0.67 -13.56
CA LEU A 277 -4.01 -2.07 -13.83
C LEU A 277 -4.66 -2.28 -15.20
N ALA A 278 -5.56 -1.38 -15.61
CA ALA A 278 -6.18 -1.44 -16.93
C ALA A 278 -5.15 -1.21 -18.06
N ASP A 279 -4.16 -0.35 -17.81
CA ASP A 279 -3.08 -0.03 -18.74
C ASP A 279 -1.91 -1.03 -18.68
N GLY A 280 -1.93 -1.97 -17.71
CA GLY A 280 -0.88 -2.97 -17.51
C GLY A 280 0.44 -2.40 -16.95
N VAL A 281 0.39 -1.24 -16.31
CA VAL A 281 1.56 -0.57 -15.71
C VAL A 281 1.77 -1.08 -14.29
N GLU A 282 2.84 -1.86 -14.08
CA GLU A 282 3.24 -2.40 -12.77
C GLU A 282 2.07 -2.99 -11.96
N PRO A 283 1.39 -4.02 -12.49
CA PRO A 283 0.15 -4.52 -11.89
C PRO A 283 0.34 -4.98 -10.45
N ALA A 284 1.47 -5.61 -10.14
CA ALA A 284 1.77 -6.06 -8.78
C ALA A 284 1.78 -4.89 -7.78
N ILE A 285 2.44 -3.76 -8.10
CA ILE A 285 2.52 -2.59 -7.22
C ILE A 285 1.14 -1.93 -7.05
N ALA A 286 0.38 -1.81 -8.14
CA ALA A 286 -0.96 -1.21 -8.12
C ALA A 286 -1.95 -2.06 -7.30
N ASP A 287 -1.91 -3.38 -7.46
CA ASP A 287 -2.68 -4.35 -6.70
C ASP A 287 -2.37 -4.25 -5.20
N ASP A 288 -1.08 -4.30 -4.86
CA ASP A 288 -0.55 -4.16 -3.51
C ASP A 288 -1.00 -2.85 -2.83
N ALA A 289 -1.01 -1.75 -3.59
CA ALA A 289 -1.44 -0.45 -3.12
C ALA A 289 -2.94 -0.41 -2.82
N ILE A 290 -3.78 -1.03 -3.66
CA ILE A 290 -5.22 -1.15 -3.40
C ILE A 290 -5.43 -1.94 -2.10
N ASP A 291 -4.78 -3.09 -1.96
CA ASP A 291 -5.03 -4.01 -0.85
C ASP A 291 -4.54 -3.43 0.48
N THR A 292 -3.38 -2.76 0.52
CA THR A 292 -2.93 -2.03 1.72
C THR A 292 -3.83 -0.82 2.02
N THR A 293 -4.29 -0.09 1.00
CA THR A 293 -5.23 1.03 1.20
C THR A 293 -6.54 0.54 1.82
N LEU A 294 -7.10 -0.56 1.32
CA LEU A 294 -8.33 -1.14 1.89
C LEU A 294 -8.12 -1.60 3.34
N ARG A 295 -6.99 -2.22 3.68
CA ARG A 295 -6.66 -2.59 5.08
C ARG A 295 -6.61 -1.37 5.99
N VAL A 296 -5.92 -0.31 5.57
CA VAL A 296 -5.87 0.97 6.30
C VAL A 296 -7.28 1.53 6.50
N LEU A 297 -8.11 1.57 5.46
CA LEU A 297 -9.50 2.04 5.55
C LEU A 297 -10.37 1.17 6.46
N ILE A 298 -10.21 -0.16 6.46
CA ILE A 298 -10.93 -1.07 7.37
C ILE A 298 -10.56 -0.76 8.81
N ASN A 299 -9.27 -0.59 9.10
CA ASN A 299 -8.81 -0.25 10.45
C ASN A 299 -9.35 1.11 10.91
N LEU A 300 -9.30 2.12 10.05
CA LEU A 300 -9.81 3.46 10.36
C LEU A 300 -11.33 3.52 10.52
N THR A 301 -12.09 2.69 9.79
CA THR A 301 -13.57 2.67 9.85
C THR A 301 -14.12 1.78 10.95
N ASN A 302 -13.32 0.88 11.51
CA ASN A 302 -13.78 -0.07 12.52
C ASN A 302 -14.18 0.66 13.81
N GLY A 303 -15.49 0.77 14.07
CA GLY A 303 -16.03 1.46 15.24
C GLY A 303 -15.91 2.99 15.20
N SER A 304 -15.54 3.57 14.04
CA SER A 304 -15.38 5.02 13.89
C SER A 304 -16.40 5.59 12.89
N SER A 305 -17.46 6.21 13.42
CA SER A 305 -18.46 6.90 12.62
C SER A 305 -17.88 8.11 11.86
N GLN A 306 -16.85 8.78 12.42
CA GLN A 306 -16.19 9.91 11.78
C GLN A 306 -15.52 9.51 10.46
N TRP A 307 -14.78 8.40 10.44
CA TRP A 307 -14.14 7.88 9.23
C TRP A 307 -15.16 7.31 8.24
N CYS A 308 -16.21 6.65 8.72
CA CYS A 308 -17.30 6.20 7.87
C CYS A 308 -18.00 7.37 7.17
N ASP A 309 -18.35 8.42 7.91
CA ASP A 309 -18.98 9.63 7.35
C ASP A 309 -18.04 10.39 6.39
N ALA A 310 -16.74 10.39 6.67
CA ALA A 310 -15.73 10.96 5.78
C ALA A 310 -15.68 10.22 4.44
N LEU A 311 -15.65 8.89 4.43
CA LEU A 311 -15.69 8.07 3.21
C LEU A 311 -17.00 8.21 2.44
N LEU A 312 -18.14 8.19 3.14
CA LEU A 312 -19.46 8.44 2.55
C LEU A 312 -19.61 9.86 2.00
N GLY A 313 -18.75 10.79 2.44
CA GLY A 313 -18.62 12.12 1.86
C GLY A 313 -17.95 12.15 0.49
N VAL A 314 -17.23 11.09 0.10
CA VAL A 314 -16.52 10.98 -1.19
C VAL A 314 -17.47 10.38 -2.24
N PRO A 315 -17.87 11.14 -3.28
CA PRO A 315 -18.93 10.71 -4.21
C PRO A 315 -18.65 9.38 -4.93
N THR A 316 -17.38 9.07 -5.22
CA THR A 316 -16.97 7.88 -5.96
C THR A 316 -16.74 6.64 -5.09
N CYS A 317 -16.86 6.75 -3.76
CA CYS A 317 -16.55 5.65 -2.83
C CYS A 317 -17.40 4.40 -3.07
N MET A 318 -18.73 4.55 -3.15
CA MET A 318 -19.63 3.40 -3.37
C MET A 318 -19.41 2.75 -4.74
N ALA A 319 -19.23 3.57 -5.78
CA ALA A 319 -18.95 3.07 -7.13
C ALA A 319 -17.62 2.29 -7.19
N LEU A 320 -16.58 2.80 -6.51
CA LEU A 320 -15.30 2.11 -6.36
C LEU A 320 -15.46 0.75 -5.67
N LEU A 321 -16.14 0.70 -4.52
CA LEU A 321 -16.36 -0.55 -3.78
C LEU A 321 -17.16 -1.57 -4.60
N ALA A 322 -18.22 -1.12 -5.28
CA ALA A 322 -19.00 -1.98 -6.17
C ALA A 322 -18.14 -2.57 -7.29
N ARG A 323 -17.26 -1.75 -7.90
CA ARG A 323 -16.32 -2.22 -8.93
C ARG A 323 -15.34 -3.23 -8.38
N LEU A 324 -14.68 -2.92 -7.25
CA LEU A 324 -13.71 -3.83 -6.63
C LEU A 324 -14.35 -5.19 -6.32
N ILE A 325 -15.56 -5.22 -5.75
CA ILE A 325 -16.29 -6.47 -5.48
C ILE A 325 -16.54 -7.27 -6.77
N VAL A 326 -17.05 -6.61 -7.82
CA VAL A 326 -17.38 -7.28 -9.09
C VAL A 326 -16.11 -7.77 -9.80
N SER A 327 -15.08 -6.92 -9.94
CA SER A 327 -13.84 -7.25 -10.65
C SER A 327 -13.06 -8.36 -9.93
N SER A 328 -12.96 -8.28 -8.60
CA SER A 328 -12.24 -9.29 -7.81
C SER A 328 -12.93 -10.66 -7.86
N HIS A 329 -14.27 -10.69 -7.86
CA HIS A 329 -15.02 -11.93 -8.07
C HIS A 329 -14.79 -12.56 -9.44
N HIS A 330 -14.72 -11.75 -10.51
CA HIS A 330 -14.34 -12.29 -11.84
C HIS A 330 -12.90 -12.76 -11.89
N GLY A 331 -11.98 -11.98 -11.31
CA GLY A 331 -10.55 -12.35 -11.19
C GLY A 331 -10.38 -13.69 -10.50
N ARG A 332 -11.13 -13.94 -9.42
CA ARG A 332 -11.10 -15.22 -8.72
C ARG A 332 -11.54 -16.39 -9.61
N LYS A 333 -12.57 -16.20 -10.45
CA LYS A 333 -13.04 -17.26 -11.36
C LYS A 333 -12.04 -17.58 -12.47
N SER A 334 -11.38 -16.56 -13.03
CA SER A 334 -10.34 -16.78 -14.03
C SER A 334 -9.09 -17.39 -13.41
N PHE A 335 -8.74 -17.03 -12.18
CA PHE A 335 -7.60 -17.59 -11.45
C PHE A 335 -7.77 -19.08 -11.16
N VAL A 336 -8.92 -19.51 -10.61
CA VAL A 336 -9.23 -20.93 -10.38
C VAL A 336 -9.15 -21.77 -11.68
N SER A 337 -9.38 -21.15 -12.83
CA SER A 337 -9.25 -21.83 -14.13
C SER A 337 -7.80 -21.91 -14.64
N ARG A 338 -6.88 -21.08 -14.10
CA ARG A 338 -5.48 -20.93 -14.56
C ARG A 338 -4.43 -21.48 -13.60
N SER A 339 -4.73 -21.61 -12.31
CA SER A 339 -3.80 -22.03 -11.24
C SER A 339 -3.29 -23.48 -11.35
N GLN A 340 -3.48 -24.16 -12.48
CA GLN A 340 -2.70 -25.35 -12.85
C GLN A 340 -1.29 -25.00 -13.39
N GLY A 341 -0.93 -23.72 -13.51
CA GLY A 341 0.34 -23.26 -14.08
C GLY A 341 1.06 -22.14 -13.30
N GLY A 342 1.51 -22.42 -12.08
CA GLY A 342 2.79 -21.94 -11.51
C GLY A 342 3.13 -20.45 -11.29
N ASP A 343 2.30 -19.46 -11.63
CA ASP A 343 2.61 -18.05 -11.31
C ASP A 343 2.03 -17.66 -9.93
N GLU A 344 2.91 -17.51 -8.93
CA GLU A 344 2.58 -17.23 -7.52
C GLU A 344 2.58 -15.73 -7.14
N ASP A 345 2.95 -14.81 -8.06
CA ASP A 345 3.25 -13.41 -7.72
C ASP A 345 2.07 -12.41 -7.88
N ALA A 346 0.87 -12.85 -8.23
CA ALA A 346 -0.30 -11.96 -8.34
C ALA A 346 -1.09 -11.93 -7.02
N ALA A 347 -1.49 -10.73 -6.57
CA ALA A 347 -2.35 -10.56 -5.40
C ALA A 347 -3.63 -11.40 -5.53
N ASP A 348 -4.01 -12.11 -4.47
CA ASP A 348 -5.17 -13.00 -4.50
C ASP A 348 -6.45 -12.17 -4.67
N PRO A 349 -7.20 -12.32 -5.79
CA PRO A 349 -8.47 -11.64 -5.98
C PRO A 349 -9.48 -11.92 -4.84
N LEU A 350 -9.36 -13.06 -4.14
CA LEU A 350 -10.18 -13.35 -2.97
C LEU A 350 -9.89 -12.38 -1.82
N ASP A 351 -8.63 -12.10 -1.53
CA ASP A 351 -8.23 -11.20 -0.44
C ASP A 351 -8.78 -9.81 -0.69
N ARG A 352 -8.62 -9.28 -1.91
CA ARG A 352 -9.21 -7.98 -2.29
C ARG A 352 -10.72 -7.95 -2.15
N LEU A 353 -11.40 -9.02 -2.56
CA LEU A 353 -12.86 -9.14 -2.41
C LEU A 353 -13.26 -9.11 -0.93
N CYS A 354 -12.54 -9.85 -0.07
CA CYS A 354 -12.77 -9.86 1.37
C CYS A 354 -12.51 -8.49 2.00
N LEU A 355 -11.45 -7.78 1.59
CA LEU A 355 -11.15 -6.43 2.05
C LEU A 355 -12.26 -5.43 1.65
N ALA A 356 -12.68 -5.43 0.38
CA ALA A 356 -13.75 -4.57 -0.09
C ALA A 356 -15.09 -4.84 0.64
N LEU A 357 -15.42 -6.12 0.88
CA LEU A 357 -16.60 -6.51 1.66
C LEU A 357 -16.47 -6.15 3.14
N GLY A 358 -15.28 -6.28 3.73
CA GLY A 358 -15.00 -5.86 5.10
C GLY A 358 -15.22 -4.38 5.30
N LEU A 359 -14.67 -3.55 4.41
CA LEU A 359 -14.89 -2.10 4.42
C LEU A 359 -16.37 -1.75 4.26
N LEU A 360 -17.07 -2.35 3.29
CA LEU A 360 -18.50 -2.13 3.12
C LEU A 360 -19.31 -2.57 4.35
N THR A 361 -18.91 -3.65 5.02
CA THR A 361 -19.54 -4.11 6.26
C THR A 361 -19.40 -3.07 7.38
N ASN A 362 -18.21 -2.50 7.57
CA ASN A 362 -17.99 -1.42 8.54
C ASN A 362 -18.89 -0.21 8.24
N LEU A 363 -18.92 0.23 6.97
CA LEU A 363 -19.74 1.37 6.55
C LEU A 363 -21.24 1.12 6.77
N VAL A 364 -21.74 -0.08 6.47
CA VAL A 364 -23.15 -0.45 6.70
C VAL A 364 -23.45 -0.54 8.18
N GLN A 365 -22.53 -1.06 9.01
CA GLN A 365 -22.71 -1.16 10.46
C GLN A 365 -22.81 0.22 11.12
N GLU A 366 -21.93 1.14 10.76
CA GLU A 366 -21.85 2.47 11.37
C GLU A 366 -22.90 3.46 10.86
N SER A 367 -23.28 3.40 9.57
CA SER A 367 -24.18 4.39 8.97
C SER A 367 -25.33 3.76 8.19
N SER A 368 -26.56 4.20 8.46
CA SER A 368 -27.73 3.79 7.65
C SER A 368 -27.70 4.40 6.25
N ARG A 369 -27.07 5.58 6.10
CA ARG A 369 -26.92 6.27 4.81
C ARG A 369 -26.19 5.40 3.79
N THR A 370 -25.24 4.57 4.23
CA THR A 370 -24.54 3.61 3.37
C THR A 370 -25.50 2.74 2.56
N VAL A 371 -26.62 2.31 3.14
CA VAL A 371 -27.58 1.45 2.45
C VAL A 371 -28.29 2.20 1.33
N ASP A 372 -28.67 3.46 1.57
CA ASP A 372 -29.31 4.29 0.56
C ASP A 372 -28.35 4.62 -0.59
N ASP A 373 -27.11 5.01 -0.27
CA ASP A 373 -26.07 5.31 -1.26
C ASP A 373 -25.70 4.05 -2.07
N TRP A 374 -25.64 2.88 -1.43
CA TRP A 374 -25.41 1.58 -2.10
C TRP A 374 -26.57 1.18 -3.02
N LEU A 375 -27.82 1.42 -2.60
CA LEU A 375 -29.01 1.16 -3.42
C LEU A 375 -29.12 2.12 -4.62
N ALA A 376 -28.55 3.32 -4.53
CA ALA A 376 -28.47 4.30 -5.61
C ALA A 376 -27.28 4.06 -6.55
N THR A 377 -26.29 3.26 -6.13
CA THR A 377 -25.11 2.95 -6.93
C THR A 377 -25.43 1.88 -7.96
N ASP A 378 -25.18 2.18 -9.23
CA ASP A 378 -25.39 1.28 -10.36
C ASP A 378 -24.05 0.74 -10.90
N ILE A 379 -24.03 -0.56 -11.20
CA ILE A 379 -22.89 -1.23 -11.82
C ILE A 379 -23.35 -2.30 -12.82
N ALA A 380 -22.68 -2.39 -13.96
CA ALA A 380 -22.85 -3.52 -14.85
C ALA A 380 -22.00 -4.70 -14.39
N TRP A 381 -22.59 -5.90 -14.39
CA TRP A 381 -21.87 -7.12 -14.04
C TRP A 381 -20.68 -7.41 -14.95
N THR A 382 -20.67 -6.92 -16.19
CA THR A 382 -19.55 -7.13 -17.12
C THR A 382 -18.66 -5.90 -17.24
N CYS A 383 -18.70 -4.99 -16.26
CA CYS A 383 -17.86 -3.80 -16.25
C CYS A 383 -16.39 -4.20 -16.21
N LYS A 384 -15.59 -3.65 -17.13
CA LYS A 384 -14.14 -3.85 -17.19
C LYS A 384 -13.35 -2.81 -16.40
N SER A 385 -14.04 -1.93 -15.67
CA SER A 385 -13.44 -0.83 -14.91
C SER A 385 -12.58 0.12 -15.77
N GLU A 386 -12.98 0.34 -17.03
CA GLU A 386 -12.36 1.36 -17.90
C GLU A 386 -12.46 2.76 -17.27
N ALA A 387 -11.59 3.68 -17.66
CA ALA A 387 -11.50 5.05 -17.12
C ALA A 387 -12.87 5.76 -16.99
N ARG A 388 -13.68 5.72 -18.06
CA ARG A 388 -15.04 6.28 -18.09
C ARG A 388 -16.01 5.70 -17.06
N CYS A 389 -15.70 4.53 -16.49
CA CYS A 389 -16.52 3.85 -15.48
C CYS A 389 -16.03 4.08 -14.05
N LEU A 390 -14.97 4.87 -13.84
CA LEU A 390 -14.37 5.09 -12.52
C LEU A 390 -15.18 6.05 -11.64
N ARG A 391 -15.83 7.05 -12.22
CA ARG A 391 -16.79 7.88 -11.47
C ARG A 391 -18.10 7.12 -11.30
N ASP A 392 -18.76 6.83 -12.42
CA ASP A 392 -20.02 6.09 -12.47
C ASP A 392 -19.97 5.05 -13.59
N CYS A 393 -20.58 3.88 -13.39
CA CYS A 393 -20.59 2.85 -14.43
C CYS A 393 -21.42 3.32 -15.64
N GLY A 394 -20.76 3.51 -16.80
CA GLY A 394 -21.40 3.87 -18.08
C GLY A 394 -21.79 2.67 -18.96
N CYS A 395 -21.56 1.44 -18.50
CA CYS A 395 -21.85 0.23 -19.27
C CYS A 395 -23.35 -0.02 -19.47
N LYS A 396 -23.71 -0.85 -20.45
CA LYS A 396 -25.09 -1.34 -20.64
C LYS A 396 -25.46 -2.37 -19.57
N ASN A 397 -26.76 -2.58 -19.36
CA ASN A 397 -27.30 -3.57 -18.39
C ASN A 397 -26.82 -3.34 -16.95
N ARG A 398 -26.89 -2.08 -16.51
CA ARG A 398 -26.59 -1.73 -15.12
C ARG A 398 -27.68 -2.27 -14.21
N GLN A 399 -27.25 -2.73 -13.06
CA GLN A 399 -28.09 -3.12 -11.94
C GLN A 399 -27.58 -2.41 -10.70
N THR A 400 -28.40 -2.34 -9.65
CA THR A 400 -27.91 -1.74 -8.40
C THR A 400 -26.77 -2.59 -7.82
N ALA A 401 -25.86 -1.97 -7.08
CA ALA A 401 -24.74 -2.65 -6.46
C ALA A 401 -25.20 -3.76 -5.49
N LEU A 402 -26.38 -3.63 -4.88
CA LEU A 402 -26.99 -4.70 -4.08
C LEU A 402 -27.26 -5.98 -4.90
N HIS A 403 -27.80 -5.86 -6.12
CA HIS A 403 -28.01 -7.03 -6.98
C HIS A 403 -26.68 -7.68 -7.38
N ALA A 404 -25.61 -6.88 -7.55
CA ALA A 404 -24.29 -7.43 -7.80
C ALA A 404 -23.79 -8.29 -6.62
N VAL A 405 -23.95 -7.82 -5.37
CA VAL A 405 -23.60 -8.60 -4.16
C VAL A 405 -24.45 -9.86 -4.02
N ILE A 406 -25.77 -9.78 -4.26
CA ILE A 406 -26.67 -10.96 -4.26
C ILE A 406 -26.23 -11.98 -5.30
N ARG A 407 -25.80 -11.52 -6.48
CA ARG A 407 -25.28 -12.38 -7.53
C ARG A 407 -23.97 -13.06 -7.13
N VAL A 408 -23.03 -12.33 -6.52
CA VAL A 408 -21.80 -12.92 -5.96
C VAL A 408 -22.16 -14.01 -4.96
N TYR A 409 -23.07 -13.74 -4.02
CA TYR A 409 -23.54 -14.70 -3.03
C TYR A 409 -24.15 -15.95 -3.68
N THR A 410 -25.05 -15.79 -4.65
CA THR A 410 -25.74 -16.90 -5.32
C THR A 410 -24.78 -17.75 -6.15
N GLU A 411 -23.86 -17.13 -6.89
CA GLU A 411 -22.85 -17.87 -7.65
C GLU A 411 -21.85 -18.59 -6.73
N GLN A 412 -21.64 -18.08 -5.51
CA GLN A 412 -20.79 -18.69 -4.50
C GLN A 412 -21.49 -19.85 -3.78
N SER A 413 -22.77 -19.72 -3.46
CA SER A 413 -23.54 -20.75 -2.75
C SER A 413 -23.68 -22.04 -3.56
N VAL A 414 -23.87 -21.92 -4.88
CA VAL A 414 -23.96 -23.07 -5.78
C VAL A 414 -22.65 -23.87 -5.78
N LYS A 415 -21.50 -23.20 -5.77
CA LYS A 415 -20.19 -23.87 -5.77
C LYS A 415 -19.91 -24.61 -4.47
N THR A 416 -20.32 -24.07 -3.33
CA THR A 416 -20.08 -24.71 -2.03
C THR A 416 -20.90 -25.98 -1.82
N GLU A 417 -22.06 -26.12 -2.48
CA GLU A 417 -22.84 -27.36 -2.45
C GLU A 417 -22.09 -28.52 -3.14
N ASP A 418 -21.32 -28.21 -4.19
CA ASP A 418 -20.53 -29.19 -4.95
C ASP A 418 -19.17 -29.46 -4.28
N ASP A 419 -18.53 -28.43 -3.71
CA ASP A 419 -17.18 -28.46 -3.15
C ASP A 419 -17.16 -28.18 -1.63
N ASN A 420 -17.81 -29.05 -0.84
CA ASN A 420 -18.01 -28.91 0.62
C ASN A 420 -16.72 -28.80 1.47
N GLU A 421 -15.53 -28.89 0.86
CA GLU A 421 -14.23 -28.84 1.55
C GLU A 421 -13.47 -27.51 1.37
N ASN A 422 -14.00 -26.55 0.60
CA ASN A 422 -13.31 -25.28 0.36
C ASN A 422 -13.60 -24.26 1.49
N ALA A 423 -12.71 -24.19 2.47
CA ALA A 423 -12.80 -23.29 3.62
C ALA A 423 -12.86 -21.80 3.23
N GLU A 424 -12.10 -21.38 2.23
CA GLU A 424 -12.12 -20.01 1.70
C GLU A 424 -13.47 -19.67 1.07
N ALA A 425 -14.06 -20.64 0.37
CA ALA A 425 -15.37 -20.47 -0.24
C ALA A 425 -16.48 -20.28 0.80
N LEU A 426 -16.43 -21.04 1.89
CA LEU A 426 -17.35 -20.91 3.03
C LEU A 426 -17.11 -19.60 3.80
N PHE A 427 -15.85 -19.19 3.95
CA PHE A 427 -15.47 -17.92 4.58
C PHE A 427 -16.11 -16.73 3.85
N LEU A 428 -15.93 -16.65 2.54
CA LEU A 428 -16.53 -15.59 1.73
C LEU A 428 -18.06 -15.63 1.78
N LEU A 429 -18.65 -16.82 1.70
CA LEU A 429 -20.11 -17.00 1.73
C LEU A 429 -20.69 -16.47 3.04
N GLY A 430 -20.02 -16.71 4.17
CA GLY A 430 -20.37 -16.17 5.48
C GLY A 430 -20.38 -14.63 5.51
N HIS A 431 -19.31 -14.00 5.01
CA HIS A 431 -19.24 -12.54 4.92
C HIS A 431 -20.35 -11.92 4.06
N LEU A 432 -20.61 -12.50 2.89
CA LEU A 432 -21.69 -12.06 2.00
C LEU A 432 -23.06 -12.20 2.65
N ALA A 433 -23.33 -13.34 3.31
CA ALA A 433 -24.59 -13.59 3.99
C ALA A 433 -24.86 -12.56 5.10
N VAL A 434 -23.85 -12.31 5.95
CA VAL A 434 -23.93 -11.29 7.01
C VAL A 434 -24.21 -9.91 6.43
N LEU A 435 -23.47 -9.51 5.39
CA LEU A 435 -23.65 -8.21 4.76
C LEU A 435 -25.06 -8.04 4.17
N LEU A 436 -25.58 -9.05 3.48
CA LEU A 436 -26.94 -9.04 2.94
C LEU A 436 -28.01 -8.97 4.05
N ALA A 437 -27.81 -9.68 5.16
CA ALA A 437 -28.70 -9.58 6.33
C ALA A 437 -28.66 -8.17 6.94
N LEU A 438 -27.48 -7.53 7.04
CA LEU A 438 -27.33 -6.16 7.52
C LEU A 438 -28.05 -5.15 6.61
N PHE A 439 -27.91 -5.28 5.29
CA PHE A 439 -28.66 -4.47 4.32
C PHE A 439 -30.18 -4.61 4.52
N ALA A 440 -30.68 -5.83 4.59
CA ALA A 440 -32.10 -6.09 4.79
C ALA A 440 -32.62 -5.55 6.13
N HIS A 441 -31.82 -5.62 7.19
CA HIS A 441 -32.18 -5.09 8.49
C HIS A 441 -32.30 -3.57 8.51
N LYS A 442 -31.39 -2.87 7.81
CA LYS A 442 -31.29 -1.41 7.88
C LYS A 442 -32.24 -0.66 6.96
N ALA A 443 -32.69 -1.28 5.86
CA ALA A 443 -33.62 -0.63 4.93
C ALA A 443 -34.71 -1.58 4.41
N PRO A 444 -36.00 -1.25 4.54
CA PRO A 444 -37.10 -2.07 4.02
C PRO A 444 -37.01 -2.34 2.51
N ARG A 445 -36.51 -1.37 1.74
CA ARG A 445 -36.29 -1.52 0.29
C ARG A 445 -35.22 -2.56 -0.01
N ALA A 446 -34.11 -2.54 0.72
CA ALA A 446 -33.07 -3.56 0.59
C ALA A 446 -33.61 -4.94 1.01
N ALA A 447 -34.41 -5.02 2.09
CA ALA A 447 -35.05 -6.27 2.52
C ALA A 447 -35.94 -6.87 1.43
N ALA A 448 -36.71 -6.03 0.74
CA ALA A 448 -37.57 -6.48 -0.36
C ALA A 448 -36.75 -7.06 -1.53
N ILE A 449 -35.64 -6.42 -1.91
CA ILE A 449 -34.74 -6.91 -2.96
C ILE A 449 -34.08 -8.23 -2.54
N VAL A 450 -33.51 -8.28 -1.33
CA VAL A 450 -32.87 -9.50 -0.81
C VAL A 450 -33.85 -10.67 -0.77
N ARG A 451 -35.11 -10.46 -0.33
CA ARG A 451 -36.14 -11.51 -0.33
C ARG A 451 -36.56 -11.97 -1.73
N ALA A 452 -36.58 -11.06 -2.70
CA ALA A 452 -36.98 -11.39 -4.06
C ALA A 452 -35.89 -12.20 -4.78
N ASP A 453 -34.63 -11.84 -4.58
CA ASP A 453 -33.54 -12.27 -5.49
C ASP A 453 -32.50 -13.18 -4.84
N ALA A 454 -32.40 -13.24 -3.51
CA ALA A 454 -31.46 -14.13 -2.82
C ALA A 454 -32.15 -15.43 -2.37
N PRO A 455 -31.43 -16.58 -2.31
CA PRO A 455 -31.99 -17.80 -1.75
C PRO A 455 -32.04 -17.69 -0.21
N ILE A 456 -33.17 -17.17 0.30
CA ILE A 456 -33.32 -16.76 1.71
C ILE A 456 -33.09 -17.90 2.72
N GLY A 457 -33.55 -19.12 2.42
CA GLY A 457 -33.34 -20.28 3.30
C GLY A 457 -31.85 -20.56 3.52
N PRO A 458 -31.07 -20.85 2.45
CA PRO A 458 -29.62 -21.00 2.52
C PRO A 458 -28.91 -19.81 3.16
N LEU A 459 -29.34 -18.58 2.86
CA LEU A 459 -28.77 -17.36 3.43
C LEU A 459 -28.93 -17.30 4.94
N LEU A 460 -30.12 -17.56 5.47
CA LEU A 460 -30.36 -17.58 6.91
C LEU A 460 -29.58 -18.68 7.62
N THR A 461 -29.47 -19.86 7.03
CA THR A 461 -28.64 -20.95 7.56
C THR A 461 -27.17 -20.54 7.62
N THR A 462 -26.63 -20.03 6.50
CA THR A 462 -25.24 -19.57 6.41
C THR A 462 -24.95 -18.49 7.45
N CYS A 463 -25.84 -17.51 7.61
CA CYS A 463 -25.67 -16.46 8.62
C CYS A 463 -25.60 -17.02 10.04
N ARG A 464 -26.46 -17.97 10.40
CA ARG A 464 -26.49 -18.58 11.75
C ARG A 464 -25.20 -19.36 12.02
N ASP A 465 -24.77 -20.16 11.06
CA ASP A 465 -23.56 -20.98 11.17
C ASP A 465 -22.30 -20.11 11.25
N TRP A 466 -22.26 -19.03 10.46
CA TRP A 466 -21.18 -18.06 10.48
C TRP A 466 -21.08 -17.33 11.81
N VAL A 467 -22.21 -16.81 12.32
CA VAL A 467 -22.26 -16.13 13.63
C VAL A 467 -21.81 -17.08 14.75
N ALA A 468 -22.25 -18.35 14.74
CA ALA A 468 -21.83 -19.34 15.71
C ALA A 468 -20.32 -19.62 15.66
N THR A 469 -19.77 -19.76 14.44
CA THR A 469 -18.33 -19.97 14.21
C THR A 469 -17.51 -18.78 14.67
N PHE A 470 -17.96 -17.57 14.37
CA PHE A 470 -17.30 -16.33 14.76
C PHE A 470 -17.31 -16.15 16.29
N GLU A 471 -18.44 -16.43 16.96
CA GLU A 471 -18.52 -16.45 18.43
C GLU A 471 -17.56 -17.44 19.07
N LEU A 472 -17.45 -18.65 18.51
CA LEU A 472 -16.53 -19.67 19.00
C LEU A 472 -15.07 -19.23 18.87
N SER A 473 -14.71 -18.69 17.69
CA SER A 473 -13.36 -18.19 17.40
C SER A 473 -12.98 -17.06 18.36
N ARG A 474 -13.91 -16.15 18.63
CA ARG A 474 -13.68 -15.06 19.59
C ARG A 474 -13.59 -15.52 21.03
N ARG A 475 -14.37 -16.51 21.46
CA ARG A 475 -14.20 -17.09 22.80
C ARG A 475 -12.81 -17.70 22.98
N ARG A 476 -12.25 -18.31 21.93
CA ARG A 476 -10.87 -18.82 21.94
C ARG A 476 -9.85 -17.67 22.02
N LEU A 477 -10.01 -16.61 21.24
CA LEU A 477 -9.13 -15.44 21.27
C LEU A 477 -9.21 -14.64 22.59
N ALA A 478 -10.40 -14.49 23.16
CA ALA A 478 -10.60 -13.81 24.44
C ALA A 478 -9.99 -14.61 25.61
N ALA A 479 -9.88 -15.94 25.48
CA ALA A 479 -9.15 -16.77 26.44
C ALA A 479 -7.62 -16.54 26.36
N THR A 480 -7.11 -15.99 25.26
CA THR A 480 -5.69 -15.71 25.06
C THR A 480 -5.31 -14.23 25.23
N HIS A 481 -6.24 -13.29 25.00
CA HIS A 481 -6.00 -11.83 25.08
C HIS A 481 -7.19 -11.05 25.67
N THR A 482 -6.94 -10.10 26.57
CA THR A 482 -7.96 -9.48 27.45
C THR A 482 -8.59 -8.18 26.96
N THR A 483 -8.09 -7.52 25.90
CA THR A 483 -8.38 -6.08 25.67
C THR A 483 -9.33 -5.73 24.50
N SER A 484 -9.81 -6.68 23.67
CA SER A 484 -10.64 -6.38 22.48
C SER A 484 -12.05 -7.03 22.51
N ALA A 485 -12.65 -7.19 23.70
CA ALA A 485 -13.87 -7.97 23.85
C ALA A 485 -15.16 -7.21 23.43
N GLU A 486 -15.26 -5.91 23.73
CA GLU A 486 -16.52 -5.16 23.70
C GLU A 486 -16.98 -4.77 22.29
N ASP A 487 -16.08 -4.25 21.44
CA ASP A 487 -16.45 -3.75 20.10
C ASP A 487 -16.97 -4.86 19.20
N ALA A 488 -16.25 -5.96 19.12
CA ALA A 488 -16.71 -7.07 18.32
C ALA A 488 -17.93 -7.79 18.96
N GLN A 489 -18.24 -7.57 20.25
CA GLN A 489 -19.50 -8.04 20.83
C GLN A 489 -20.68 -7.20 20.31
N ARG A 490 -20.49 -5.89 20.17
CA ARG A 490 -21.49 -5.00 19.54
C ARG A 490 -21.78 -5.43 18.09
N GLY A 491 -20.74 -5.73 17.32
CA GLY A 491 -20.88 -6.23 15.94
C GLY A 491 -21.70 -7.53 15.85
N ILE A 492 -21.40 -8.52 16.70
CA ILE A 492 -22.14 -9.80 16.72
C ILE A 492 -23.62 -9.59 17.07
N ILE A 493 -23.91 -8.74 18.05
CA ILE A 493 -25.29 -8.44 18.45
C ILE A 493 -26.05 -7.78 17.30
N ALA A 494 -25.43 -6.85 16.58
CA ALA A 494 -26.02 -6.20 15.41
C ALA A 494 -26.34 -7.23 14.31
N VAL A 495 -25.42 -8.15 14.03
CA VAL A 495 -25.63 -9.22 13.04
C VAL A 495 -26.75 -10.17 13.47
N LYS A 496 -26.78 -10.60 14.74
CA LYS A 496 -27.86 -11.47 15.26
C LYS A 496 -29.24 -10.82 15.08
N ARG A 497 -29.37 -9.55 15.46
CA ARG A 497 -30.61 -8.79 15.27
C ARG A 497 -31.00 -8.69 13.80
N ALA A 498 -30.02 -8.52 12.91
CA ALA A 498 -30.27 -8.47 11.48
C ALA A 498 -30.78 -9.82 10.94
N VAL A 499 -30.17 -10.92 11.36
CA VAL A 499 -30.59 -12.28 10.99
C VAL A 499 -32.00 -12.60 11.52
N ASP A 500 -32.27 -12.26 12.78
CA ASP A 500 -33.59 -12.49 13.40
C ASP A 500 -34.69 -11.65 12.72
N ALA A 501 -34.39 -10.40 12.39
CA ALA A 501 -35.31 -9.51 11.68
C ALA A 501 -35.60 -10.03 10.26
N LEU A 502 -34.58 -10.49 9.55
CA LEU A 502 -34.76 -11.09 8.22
C LEU A 502 -35.60 -12.37 8.32
N ALA A 503 -35.30 -13.25 9.28
CA ALA A 503 -36.03 -14.50 9.50
C ALA A 503 -37.50 -14.26 9.88
N ALA A 504 -37.80 -13.25 10.69
CA ALA A 504 -39.18 -12.90 11.07
C ALA A 504 -40.01 -12.31 9.92
N SER A 505 -39.36 -11.91 8.82
CA SER A 505 -40.00 -11.34 7.65
C SER A 505 -40.33 -12.34 6.54
N VAL A 506 -39.97 -13.61 6.75
CA VAL A 506 -40.23 -14.78 5.89
C VAL A 506 -41.36 -15.57 6.50
#